data_AF-A0A7C6DRA7-F1
#
_entry.id   AF-A0A7C6DRA7-F1
#
_cell.length_a   1.000
_cell.length_b   1.000
_cell.length_c   1.000
_cell.angle_alpha   90.00
_cell.angle_beta   90.00
_cell.angle_gamma   90.00
#
_symmetry.space_group_name_H-M   'P 1'
#
loop_
_entity.id
_entity.type
_entity.pdbx_description
1 polymer ?
#
loop_
_entity_poly.entity_id
_entity_poly.type
_entity_poly.pdbx_seq_one_letter_code
_entity_poly.pdbx_strand_id
1 'polypeptide(L)'
;MIRRIEQQKPQNSKSELVRGTIQQINDRGIKVNDRWYNYSKFLKEKPEIAVNDNVVFLAVQNFISKFIAIEKQVEKSSEPLSPTPEKILLESLRSAVSIASTLEKEVSIKFSTQDIIKLALTLFIQRASEI
;
A
#
# COMPACT_ATOMS: atom_id res chain seq x y z
N MET A 1 43.27 -24.89 21.93
CA MET A 1 43.31 -25.28 20.50
C MET A 1 42.01 -24.84 19.86
N ILE A 2 42.03 -23.78 19.04
CA ILE A 2 40.83 -23.25 18.36
C ILE A 2 40.79 -23.87 16.96
N ARG A 3 39.77 -24.69 16.68
CA ARG A 3 39.57 -25.33 15.37
C ARG A 3 39.17 -24.26 14.36
N ARG A 4 40.04 -23.99 13.38
CA ARG A 4 39.74 -23.21 12.18
C ARG A 4 38.67 -23.96 11.39
N ILE A 5 37.51 -23.33 11.20
CA ILE A 5 36.49 -23.79 10.27
C ILE A 5 37.03 -23.55 8.86
N GLU A 6 37.09 -24.63 8.09
CA GLU A 6 37.55 -24.66 6.71
C GLU A 6 36.70 -23.72 5.84
N GLN A 7 37.37 -22.81 5.15
CA GLN A 7 36.79 -22.00 4.09
C GLN A 7 36.46 -22.92 2.91
N GLN A 8 35.19 -23.32 2.80
CA GLN A 8 34.69 -24.00 1.61
C GLN A 8 34.77 -23.03 0.41
N LYS A 9 35.42 -23.51 -0.66
CA LYS A 9 35.62 -22.85 -1.95
C LYS A 9 34.31 -22.25 -2.49
N PRO A 10 34.36 -21.11 -3.21
CA PRO A 10 33.19 -20.57 -3.89
C PRO A 10 32.83 -21.51 -5.05
N GLN A 11 31.82 -22.36 -4.86
CA GLN A 11 31.12 -22.97 -5.98
C GLN A 11 30.55 -21.84 -6.84
N ASN A 12 30.64 -21.99 -8.16
CA ASN A 12 30.06 -21.12 -9.18
C ASN A 12 28.53 -21.07 -8.99
N SER A 13 28.09 -20.26 -8.03
CA SER A 13 26.72 -20.23 -7.58
C SER A 13 25.96 -19.32 -8.53
N LYS A 14 25.36 -19.94 -9.54
CA LYS A 14 24.45 -19.30 -10.49
C LYS A 14 23.41 -18.51 -9.71
N SER A 15 23.24 -17.24 -10.08
CA SER A 15 22.20 -16.39 -9.51
C SER A 15 20.83 -16.95 -9.87
N GLU A 16 20.02 -17.23 -8.86
CA GLU A 16 18.63 -17.65 -8.99
C GLU A 16 17.74 -16.41 -8.98
N LEU A 17 16.85 -16.29 -9.98
CA LEU A 17 15.82 -15.26 -9.99
C LEU A 17 14.63 -15.75 -9.17
N VAL A 18 14.35 -15.07 -8.05
CA VAL A 18 13.26 -15.40 -7.15
C VAL A 18 12.17 -14.35 -7.29
N ARG A 19 10.93 -14.80 -7.49
CA ARG A 19 9.72 -13.97 -7.51
C ARG A 19 8.71 -14.53 -6.51
N GLY A 20 8.09 -13.66 -5.72
CA GLY A 20 7.02 -14.07 -4.82
C GLY A 20 6.66 -12.99 -3.82
N THR A 21 5.68 -13.32 -3.00
CA THR A 21 5.17 -12.44 -1.95
C THR A 21 5.92 -12.68 -0.64
N ILE A 22 6.26 -11.60 0.05
CA ILE A 22 6.91 -11.68 1.35
C ILE A 22 5.90 -12.19 2.39
N GLN A 23 6.20 -13.34 2.99
CA GLN A 23 5.37 -13.91 4.07
C GLN A 23 5.78 -13.37 5.44
N GLN A 24 7.09 -13.18 5.67
CA GLN A 24 7.66 -12.76 6.95
C GLN A 24 8.97 -11.99 6.73
N ILE A 25 9.30 -11.07 7.65
CA ILE A 25 10.51 -10.24 7.61
C ILE A 25 11.19 -10.29 8.98
N ASN A 26 12.52 -10.32 8.98
CA ASN A 26 13.32 -10.03 10.18
C ASN A 26 14.54 -9.16 9.82
N ASP A 27 15.39 -8.88 10.81
CA ASP A 27 16.58 -8.04 10.60
C ASP A 27 17.56 -8.63 9.60
N ARG A 28 17.60 -9.97 9.49
CA ARG A 28 18.58 -10.72 8.71
C ARG A 28 18.11 -11.08 7.30
N GLY A 29 16.81 -11.04 7.02
CA GLY A 29 16.26 -11.48 5.74
C GLY A 29 14.74 -11.46 5.63
N ILE A 30 14.24 -12.16 4.61
CA ILE A 30 12.81 -12.29 4.29
C ILE A 30 12.45 -13.73 3.95
N LYS A 31 11.19 -14.09 4.18
CA LYS A 31 10.57 -15.34 3.76
C LYS A 31 9.76 -15.14 2.49
N VAL A 32 10.08 -15.91 1.45
CA VAL A 32 9.36 -15.88 0.17
C VAL A 32 9.16 -17.31 -0.30
N ASN A 33 7.94 -17.68 -0.71
CA ASN A 33 7.58 -19.03 -1.17
C ASN A 33 8.04 -20.15 -0.21
N ASP A 34 7.80 -19.99 1.09
CA ASP A 34 8.25 -20.92 2.14
C ASP A 34 9.76 -21.11 2.33
N ARG A 35 10.60 -20.32 1.65
CA ARG A 35 12.06 -20.34 1.78
C ARG A 35 12.58 -19.05 2.40
N TRP A 36 13.60 -19.18 3.26
CA TRP A 36 14.25 -18.04 3.91
C TRP A 36 15.43 -17.54 3.08
N TYR A 37 15.48 -16.22 2.84
CA TYR A 37 16.54 -15.55 2.11
C TYR A 37 17.15 -14.45 2.97
N ASN A 38 18.47 -14.49 3.18
CA ASN A 38 19.19 -13.52 4.00
C ASN A 38 19.69 -12.35 3.16
N TYR A 39 19.78 -11.15 3.73
CA TYR A 39 20.44 -10.03 3.06
C TYR A 39 21.94 -10.33 2.90
N SER A 40 22.45 -10.20 1.68
CA SER A 40 23.89 -10.32 1.45
C SER A 40 24.64 -9.16 2.09
N LYS A 41 25.86 -9.40 2.56
CA LYS A 41 26.79 -8.34 3.02
C LYS A 41 27.15 -7.35 1.90
N PHE A 42 26.95 -7.76 0.65
CA PHE A 42 27.21 -6.95 -0.54
C PHE A 42 25.99 -6.18 -1.04
N LEU A 43 24.85 -6.29 -0.35
CA LEU A 43 23.66 -5.51 -0.66
C LEU A 43 23.94 -4.06 -0.28
N LYS A 44 24.05 -3.17 -1.28
CA LYS A 44 24.43 -1.76 -1.07
C LYS A 44 23.41 -1.00 -0.22
N GLU A 45 22.12 -1.29 -0.42
CA GLU A 45 21.02 -0.64 0.28
C GLU A 45 19.95 -1.69 0.62
N LYS A 46 19.51 -1.70 1.87
CA LYS A 46 18.38 -2.53 2.30
C LYS A 46 17.10 -1.81 1.84
N PRO A 47 16.31 -2.40 0.93
CA PRO A 47 15.07 -1.77 0.54
C PRO A 47 14.07 -1.77 1.69
N GLU A 48 13.22 -0.76 1.72
CA GLU A 48 12.02 -0.78 2.55
C GLU A 48 11.03 -1.77 1.95
N ILE A 49 10.78 -2.86 2.66
CA ILE A 49 9.86 -3.93 2.27
C ILE A 49 8.97 -4.27 3.46
N ALA A 50 7.71 -4.56 3.17
CA ALA A 50 6.70 -4.97 4.13
C ALA A 50 6.24 -6.41 3.87
N VAL A 51 5.62 -7.01 4.88
CA VAL A 51 4.94 -8.29 4.71
C VAL A 51 3.80 -8.09 3.70
N ASN A 52 3.60 -9.04 2.80
CA ASN A 52 2.69 -9.01 1.65
C ASN A 52 3.17 -8.20 0.42
N ASP A 53 4.35 -7.59 0.45
CA ASP A 53 4.92 -7.01 -0.76
C ASP A 53 5.32 -8.09 -1.77
N ASN A 54 5.13 -7.79 -3.06
CA ASN A 54 5.62 -8.64 -4.13
C ASN A 54 7.04 -8.22 -4.49
N VAL A 55 7.97 -9.17 -4.43
CA VAL A 55 9.38 -8.91 -4.69
C VAL A 55 9.94 -9.81 -5.78
N VAL A 56 10.85 -9.23 -6.55
CA VAL A 56 11.67 -9.92 -7.53
C VAL A 56 13.13 -9.60 -7.21
N PHE A 57 13.92 -10.62 -6.90
CA PHE A 57 15.32 -10.44 -6.51
C PHE A 57 16.20 -11.58 -7.02
N LEU A 58 17.49 -11.31 -7.09
CA LEU A 58 18.52 -12.31 -7.38
C LEU A 58 19.06 -12.87 -6.07
N ALA A 59 19.05 -14.18 -5.94
CA ALA A 59 19.59 -14.92 -4.81
C ALA A 59 20.77 -15.80 -5.23
N VAL A 60 21.75 -15.93 -4.34
CA VAL A 60 22.90 -16.84 -4.48
C VAL A 60 22.97 -17.66 -3.20
N GLN A 61 22.72 -18.97 -3.27
CA GLN A 61 22.77 -19.88 -2.11
C GLN A 61 21.98 -19.37 -0.87
N ASN A 62 20.79 -18.81 -1.09
CA ASN A 62 19.92 -18.18 -0.07
C ASN A 62 20.32 -16.77 0.39
N PHE A 63 21.31 -16.12 -0.25
CA PHE A 63 21.64 -14.72 0.01
C PHE A 63 21.12 -13.82 -1.10
N ILE A 64 20.40 -12.77 -0.75
CA ILE A 64 19.86 -11.77 -1.67
C ILE A 64 20.99 -10.87 -2.12
N SER A 65 21.37 -10.99 -3.40
CA SER A 65 22.43 -10.18 -4.01
C SER A 65 21.91 -8.83 -4.48
N LYS A 66 20.70 -8.79 -5.07
CA LYS A 66 20.13 -7.58 -5.64
C LYS A 66 18.61 -7.69 -5.74
N PHE A 67 17.89 -6.65 -5.31
CA PHE A 67 16.48 -6.47 -5.63
C PHE A 67 16.35 -5.87 -7.03
N ILE A 68 15.49 -6.48 -7.87
CA ILE A 68 15.22 -6.02 -9.24
C ILE A 68 13.96 -5.17 -9.24
N ALA A 69 12.89 -5.67 -8.62
CA ALA A 69 11.61 -4.97 -8.51
C ALA A 69 10.99 -5.27 -7.15
N ILE A 70 10.37 -4.26 -6.56
CA ILE A 70 9.61 -4.34 -5.33
C ILE A 70 8.30 -3.65 -5.63
N GLU A 71 7.27 -4.45 -5.87
CA GLU A 71 5.91 -3.97 -5.92
C GLU A 71 5.44 -3.89 -4.47
N LYS A 72 5.64 -2.71 -3.88
CA LYS A 72 5.06 -2.38 -2.59
C LYS A 72 3.55 -2.53 -2.72
N GLN A 73 2.94 -3.40 -1.92
CA GLN A 73 1.52 -3.26 -1.64
C GLN A 73 1.42 -1.98 -0.83
N VAL A 74 1.12 -0.89 -1.54
CA VAL A 74 0.91 0.42 -0.94
C VAL A 74 -0.16 0.26 0.14
N GLU A 75 0.24 0.23 1.41
CA GLU A 75 -0.69 0.53 2.49
C GLU A 75 -1.12 1.99 2.34
N LYS A 76 -2.28 2.18 1.73
CA LYS A 76 -3.20 3.33 1.83
C LYS A 76 -2.61 4.74 1.64
N SER A 77 -2.43 5.15 0.38
CA SER A 77 -2.68 6.55 0.00
C SER A 77 -2.88 6.71 -1.51
N SER A 78 -3.76 5.91 -2.08
CA SER A 78 -4.47 6.24 -3.32
C SER A 78 -5.52 5.17 -3.49
N GLU A 79 -6.76 5.55 -3.21
CA GLU A 79 -7.93 4.71 -3.40
C GLU A 79 -8.08 4.36 -4.89
N PRO A 80 -8.34 3.09 -5.22
CA PRO A 80 -9.26 2.82 -6.30
C PRO A 80 -10.24 1.78 -5.80
N LEU A 81 -11.20 2.20 -5.00
CA LEU A 81 -12.32 1.34 -4.64
C LEU A 81 -13.59 2.16 -4.72
N SER A 82 -14.52 1.64 -5.52
CA SER A 82 -15.95 1.91 -5.58
C SER A 82 -16.46 2.84 -4.48
N PRO A 83 -17.23 3.88 -4.83
CA PRO A 83 -17.69 4.86 -3.86
C PRO A 83 -18.46 4.15 -2.73
N THR A 84 -17.87 4.10 -1.53
CA THR A 84 -18.56 3.51 -0.38
C THR A 84 -19.70 4.46 0.02
N PRO A 85 -20.83 3.95 0.53
CA PRO A 85 -21.96 4.79 0.94
C PRO A 85 -21.56 5.93 1.88
N GLU A 86 -20.60 5.69 2.78
CA GLU A 86 -20.11 6.68 3.73
C GLU A 86 -19.37 7.82 3.03
N LYS A 87 -18.61 7.53 1.97
CA LYS A 87 -17.93 8.57 1.19
C LYS A 87 -18.90 9.39 0.37
N ILE A 88 -19.87 8.74 -0.27
CA ILE A 88 -20.92 9.44 -1.03
C ILE A 88 -21.69 10.36 -0.08
N LEU A 89 -22.02 9.88 1.13
CA LEU A 89 -22.70 10.69 2.14
C LEU A 89 -21.86 11.90 2.56
N LEU A 90 -20.57 11.71 2.85
CA LEU A 90 -19.65 12.79 3.20
C LEU A 90 -19.49 13.81 2.05
N GLU A 91 -19.41 13.34 0.81
CA GLU A 91 -19.29 14.20 -0.35
C GLU A 91 -20.58 15.00 -0.58
N SER A 92 -21.74 14.35 -0.48
CA SER A 92 -23.04 15.01 -0.57
C SER A 92 -23.25 16.05 0.53
N LEU A 93 -22.77 15.78 1.75
CA LEU A 93 -22.77 16.77 2.84
C LEU A 93 -21.90 17.98 2.50
N ARG A 94 -20.69 17.77 1.98
CA ARG A 94 -19.80 18.87 1.55
C ARG A 94 -20.42 19.68 0.42
N SER A 95 -21.01 19.02 -0.57
CA SER A 95 -21.72 19.67 -1.67
C SER A 95 -22.91 20.49 -1.17
N ALA A 96 -23.74 19.94 -0.28
CA ALA A 96 -24.88 20.65 0.29
C ALA A 96 -24.48 21.91 1.06
N VAL A 97 -23.42 21.83 1.87
CA VAL A 97 -22.89 23.01 2.59
C VAL A 97 -22.38 24.06 1.61
N SER A 98 -21.66 23.64 0.56
CA SER A 98 -21.16 24.55 -0.47
C SER A 98 -22.29 25.25 -1.23
N ILE A 99 -23.32 24.51 -1.63
CA ILE A 99 -24.51 25.03 -2.32
C ILE A 99 -25.24 26.01 -1.40
N ALA A 100 -25.51 25.63 -0.15
CA ALA A 100 -26.18 26.50 0.82
C ALA A 100 -25.39 27.80 1.05
N SER A 101 -24.06 27.71 1.20
CA SER A 101 -23.20 28.88 1.38
C SER A 101 -23.16 29.79 0.15
N THR A 102 -23.23 29.22 -1.05
CA THR A 102 -23.27 30.00 -2.30
C THR A 102 -24.61 30.71 -2.45
N LEU A 103 -25.72 30.00 -2.23
CA LEU A 103 -27.06 30.56 -2.28
C LEU A 103 -27.31 31.61 -1.18
N GLU A 104 -26.73 31.42 0.01
CA GLU A 104 -26.74 32.42 1.07
C GLU A 104 -26.13 33.75 0.63
N LYS A 105 -25.04 33.69 -0.15
CA LYS A 105 -24.37 34.89 -0.66
C LYS A 105 -25.15 35.54 -1.80
N GLU A 106 -25.76 34.75 -2.67
CA GLU A 106 -26.45 35.25 -3.87
C GLU A 106 -27.86 35.75 -3.58
N VAL A 107 -28.60 35.06 -2.70
CA VAL A 107 -30.03 35.28 -2.48
C VAL A 107 -30.32 35.85 -1.08
N SER A 108 -29.31 36.02 -0.22
CA SER A 108 -29.45 36.52 1.16
C SER A 108 -30.44 35.72 2.04
N ILE A 109 -30.69 34.45 1.68
CA ILE A 109 -31.53 33.52 2.45
C ILE A 109 -30.61 32.68 3.32
N LYS A 110 -30.87 32.60 4.63
CA LYS A 110 -30.13 31.72 5.54
C LYS A 110 -30.73 30.31 5.55
N PHE A 111 -29.90 29.29 5.36
CA PHE A 111 -30.33 27.90 5.47
C PHE A 111 -30.19 27.39 6.90
N SER A 112 -31.21 26.69 7.40
CA SER A 112 -31.06 25.98 8.67
C SER A 112 -30.17 24.75 8.51
N THR A 113 -29.57 24.27 9.60
CA THR A 113 -28.84 23.00 9.60
C THR A 113 -29.73 21.85 9.11
N GLN A 114 -31.01 21.88 9.43
CA GLN A 114 -31.96 20.86 8.99
C GLN A 114 -32.16 20.90 7.46
N ASP A 115 -32.18 22.08 6.85
CA ASP A 115 -32.33 22.23 5.39
C ASP A 115 -31.08 21.77 4.64
N ILE A 116 -29.90 22.06 5.18
CA ILE A 116 -28.62 21.57 4.65
C ILE A 116 -28.55 20.03 4.73
N ILE A 117 -29.00 19.43 5.84
CA ILE A 117 -29.06 17.97 5.98
C ILE A 117 -30.05 17.36 4.98
N LYS A 118 -31.25 17.94 4.82
CA LYS A 118 -32.23 17.49 3.82
C LYS A 118 -31.65 17.56 2.40
N LEU A 119 -30.94 18.64 2.07
CA LEU A 119 -30.27 18.80 0.79
C LEU A 119 -29.18 17.73 0.60
N ALA A 120 -28.35 17.50 1.61
CA ALA A 120 -27.31 16.47 1.58
C ALA A 120 -27.88 15.06 1.39
N LEU A 121 -28.97 14.72 2.09
CA LEU A 121 -29.66 13.44 1.93
C LEU A 121 -30.27 13.30 0.54
N THR A 122 -30.85 14.38 -0.01
CA THR A 122 -31.36 14.39 -1.38
C THR A 122 -30.24 14.11 -2.38
N LEU A 123 -29.11 14.81 -2.27
CA LEU A 123 -27.93 14.61 -3.12
C LEU A 123 -27.33 13.21 -2.97
N PHE A 124 -27.32 12.67 -1.75
CA PHE A 124 -26.89 11.31 -1.47
C PHE A 124 -27.79 10.27 -2.15
N ILE A 125 -29.12 10.39 -2.02
CA ILE A 125 -30.06 9.47 -2.66
C ILE A 125 -29.94 9.54 -4.19
N GLN A 126 -29.81 10.74 -4.76
CA GLN A 126 -29.61 10.92 -6.20
C GLN A 126 -28.35 10.20 -6.69
N ARG A 127 -27.21 10.44 -6.05
CA ARG A 127 -25.94 9.80 -6.40
C ARG A 127 -25.94 8.29 -6.16
N ALA A 128 -26.62 7.83 -5.11
CA ALA A 128 -26.77 6.41 -4.82
C ALA A 128 -27.69 5.70 -5.81
N SER A 129 -28.61 6.41 -6.47
CA SER A 129 -29.48 5.87 -7.51
C SER A 129 -28.82 5.81 -8.89
N GLU A 130 -27.69 6.49 -9.08
CA GLU A 130 -26.91 6.51 -10.33
C GLU A 130 -25.80 5.45 -10.38
N ILE A 131 -25.60 4.72 -9.27
CA ILE A 131 -24.66 3.60 -9.11
C ILE A 131 -25.41 2.28 -9.31
#